data_AF-A0A3D2XC75-F1
#
_entry.id   AF-A0A3D2XC75-F1
#
_cell.length_a   1.000
_cell.length_b   1.000
_cell.length_c   1.000
_cell.angle_alpha   90.00
_cell.angle_beta   90.00
_cell.angle_gamma   90.00
#
_symmetry.space_group_name_H-M   'P 1'
#
loop_
_entity.id
_entity.type
_entity.pdbx_description
1 polymer ?
#
loop_
_entity_poly.entity_id
_entity_poly.type
_entity_poly.pdbx_seq_one_letter_code
_entity_poly.pdbx_strand_id
1 'polypeptide(L)'
;MARSFFRRATKTLVVILNLTIVVLFLLACLSPFLNTAKWWMIGFTGLIVPYLIVGLIFFIIFWLIVKPRMALVSIATLLIGLQQVNVVFAWRPGPAVNERKPEGLLRVVSWNIQSFNGFTKNKEARKMARTELVASILKFEPDVVCLQEFNHKEGNNPESDNLSLFKKNYPYHHFSKDYIRGGGEYQSGCIIFSKYPIANTGKVKYPVAESLIYADLVKGNDTIRVFNTHLQSFKFKEADYSDLEKIKDQDDEGLRASKNIVRKMRLAFKRRGVQAGIVRDELNKSPYPSLICGDFNDVPNSYTYFHIKQNWQDAFLKKGFGIGRSFIALAPTLRIDYILADPSFQVKLFDMVDEGLSDHIMLVSDLQLKK
;
A
#
# COMPACT_ATOMS: atom_id res chain seq x y z
N MET A 1 -32.61 -44.53 8.09
CA MET A 1 -32.94 -43.31 7.30
C MET A 1 -32.14 -42.07 7.70
N ALA A 2 -32.06 -41.71 8.99
CA ALA A 2 -31.38 -40.50 9.47
C ALA A 2 -29.91 -40.35 9.06
N ARG A 3 -29.10 -41.43 9.11
CA ARG A 3 -27.69 -41.39 8.67
C ARG A 3 -27.50 -41.05 7.18
N SER A 4 -28.42 -41.46 6.31
CA SER A 4 -28.33 -41.16 4.86
C SER A 4 -28.74 -39.72 4.56
N PHE A 5 -29.72 -39.21 5.30
CA PHE A 5 -30.17 -37.82 5.21
C PHE A 5 -29.06 -36.88 5.69
N PHE A 6 -28.48 -37.14 6.87
CA PHE A 6 -27.39 -36.35 7.42
C PHE A 6 -26.17 -36.31 6.47
N ARG A 7 -25.75 -37.48 5.94
CA ARG A 7 -24.65 -37.55 4.96
C ARG A 7 -24.93 -36.74 3.69
N ARG A 8 -26.17 -36.76 3.18
CA ARG A 8 -26.56 -35.96 2.01
C ARG A 8 -26.57 -34.46 2.33
N ALA A 9 -27.14 -34.07 3.47
CA ALA A 9 -27.19 -32.69 3.91
C ALA A 9 -25.78 -32.10 4.11
N THR A 10 -24.88 -32.81 4.80
CA THR A 10 -23.48 -32.39 4.98
C THR A 10 -22.76 -32.25 3.65
N LYS A 11 -22.93 -33.21 2.73
CA LYS A 11 -22.31 -33.11 1.40
C LYS A 11 -22.82 -31.89 0.63
N THR A 12 -24.13 -31.65 0.64
CA THR A 12 -24.73 -30.49 -0.02
C THR A 12 -24.19 -29.19 0.57
N LEU A 13 -24.12 -29.08 1.90
CA LEU A 13 -23.58 -27.92 2.60
C LEU A 13 -22.12 -27.64 2.20
N VAL A 14 -21.26 -28.67 2.21
CA VAL A 14 -19.83 -28.53 1.84
C VAL A 14 -19.66 -28.11 0.39
N VAL A 15 -20.49 -28.63 -0.53
CA VAL A 15 -20.49 -28.20 -1.93
C VAL A 15 -20.93 -26.74 -2.06
N ILE A 16 -22.01 -26.34 -1.37
CA ILE A 16 -22.48 -24.95 -1.36
C ILE A 16 -21.38 -24.02 -0.84
N LEU A 17 -20.71 -24.36 0.26
CA LEU A 17 -19.61 -23.56 0.80
C LEU A 17 -18.47 -23.39 -0.21
N ASN A 18 -18.04 -24.48 -0.87
CA ASN A 18 -17.00 -24.40 -1.90
C ASN A 18 -17.43 -23.49 -3.06
N LEU A 19 -18.65 -23.68 -3.57
CA LEU A 19 -19.19 -22.88 -4.68
C LEU A 19 -19.33 -21.39 -4.29
N THR A 20 -19.71 -21.08 -3.06
CA THR A 20 -19.75 -19.69 -2.57
C THR A 20 -18.35 -19.06 -2.59
N ILE A 21 -17.31 -19.76 -2.11
CA ILE A 21 -15.93 -19.27 -2.17
C ILE A 21 -15.48 -19.07 -3.62
N VAL A 22 -15.80 -20.02 -4.51
CA VAL A 22 -15.50 -19.93 -5.93
C VAL A 22 -16.14 -18.68 -6.55
N VAL A 23 -17.43 -18.45 -6.34
CA VAL A 23 -18.14 -17.29 -6.88
C VAL A 23 -17.55 -15.99 -6.34
N LEU A 24 -17.29 -15.89 -5.04
CA LEU A 24 -16.69 -14.69 -4.43
C LEU A 24 -15.29 -14.41 -4.98
N PHE A 25 -14.47 -15.44 -5.18
CA PHE A 25 -13.14 -15.29 -5.75
C PHE A 25 -13.18 -14.87 -7.21
N LEU A 26 -14.07 -15.46 -8.01
CA LEU A 26 -14.28 -15.06 -9.40
C LEU A 26 -14.81 -13.63 -9.53
N LEU A 27 -15.67 -13.18 -8.61
CA LEU A 27 -16.06 -11.77 -8.53
C LEU A 27 -14.85 -10.89 -8.20
N ALA A 28 -13.99 -11.30 -7.27
CA ALA A 28 -12.75 -10.58 -6.98
C ALA A 28 -11.81 -10.52 -8.19
N CYS A 29 -11.84 -11.51 -9.08
CA CYS A 29 -11.07 -11.50 -10.33
C CYS A 29 -11.46 -10.38 -11.28
N LEU A 30 -12.64 -9.79 -11.10
CA LEU A 30 -13.12 -8.65 -11.88
C LEU A 30 -12.62 -7.29 -11.34
N SER A 31 -11.97 -7.26 -10.17
CA SER A 31 -11.50 -6.01 -9.55
C SER A 31 -10.61 -5.14 -10.43
N PRO A 32 -9.73 -5.66 -11.31
CA PRO A 32 -8.92 -4.81 -12.20
C PRO A 32 -9.74 -4.00 -13.19
N PHE A 33 -10.94 -4.46 -13.53
CA PHE A 33 -11.77 -3.90 -14.62
C PHE A 33 -12.90 -2.99 -14.10
N LEU A 34 -13.24 -3.10 -12.81
CA LEU A 34 -14.38 -2.42 -12.23
C LEU A 34 -13.94 -1.23 -11.38
N ASN A 35 -13.97 -0.03 -11.96
CA ASN A 35 -13.62 1.19 -11.23
C ASN A 35 -14.54 1.39 -10.01
N THR A 36 -13.94 1.45 -8.82
CA THR A 36 -14.61 1.58 -7.53
C THR A 36 -15.39 2.89 -7.35
N ALA A 37 -15.14 3.92 -8.15
CA ALA A 37 -15.98 5.12 -8.23
C ALA A 37 -17.44 4.77 -8.58
N LYS A 38 -17.62 3.81 -9.50
CA LYS A 38 -18.93 3.29 -9.92
C LYS A 38 -19.29 2.03 -9.12
N TRP A 39 -18.39 1.05 -9.09
CA TRP A 39 -18.61 -0.30 -8.56
C TRP A 39 -18.02 -0.50 -7.16
N TRP A 40 -18.24 0.44 -6.24
CA TRP A 40 -17.58 0.48 -4.91
C TRP A 40 -17.61 -0.83 -4.10
N MET A 41 -18.61 -1.70 -4.29
CA MET A 41 -18.70 -2.99 -3.60
C MET A 41 -17.53 -3.92 -3.95
N ILE A 42 -16.94 -3.79 -5.14
CA ILE A 42 -15.73 -4.54 -5.52
C ILE A 42 -14.52 -4.17 -4.66
N GLY A 43 -14.55 -3.03 -3.97
CA GLY A 43 -13.52 -2.68 -2.99
C GLY A 43 -13.42 -3.69 -1.84
N PHE A 44 -14.54 -4.28 -1.43
CA PHE A 44 -14.56 -5.30 -0.35
C PHE A 44 -13.93 -6.61 -0.79
N THR A 45 -14.08 -6.99 -2.06
CA THR A 45 -13.54 -8.27 -2.53
C THR A 45 -12.02 -8.32 -2.40
N GLY A 46 -11.35 -7.18 -2.63
CA GLY A 46 -9.89 -7.06 -2.47
C GLY A 46 -9.40 -7.44 -1.07
N LEU A 47 -10.15 -7.08 -0.03
CA LEU A 47 -9.81 -7.36 1.37
C LEU A 47 -9.93 -8.85 1.72
N ILE A 48 -10.87 -9.56 1.09
CA ILE A 48 -11.14 -10.97 1.42
C ILE A 48 -10.35 -11.97 0.56
N VAL A 49 -9.71 -11.54 -0.53
CA VAL A 49 -9.00 -12.45 -1.46
C VAL A 49 -7.99 -13.38 -0.78
N PRO A 50 -7.12 -12.92 0.15
CA PRO A 50 -6.17 -13.83 0.80
C PRO A 50 -6.86 -15.00 1.50
N TYR A 51 -8.00 -14.75 2.16
CA TYR A 51 -8.79 -15.78 2.83
C TYR A 51 -9.53 -16.69 1.84
N LEU A 52 -10.02 -16.14 0.73
CA LEU A 52 -10.63 -16.94 -0.34
C LEU A 52 -9.62 -17.91 -0.97
N ILE A 53 -8.37 -17.48 -1.19
CA ILE A 53 -7.29 -18.35 -1.68
C ILE A 53 -7.04 -19.50 -0.70
N VAL A 54 -6.92 -19.21 0.61
CA VAL A 54 -6.75 -20.24 1.64
C VAL A 54 -7.95 -21.20 1.64
N GLY A 55 -9.17 -20.69 1.53
CA GLY A 55 -10.38 -21.50 1.41
C GLY A 55 -10.38 -22.41 0.18
N LEU A 56 -9.95 -21.90 -0.97
CA LEU A 56 -9.81 -22.70 -2.20
C LEU A 56 -8.75 -23.79 -2.05
N ILE A 57 -7.58 -23.48 -1.48
CA ILE A 57 -6.53 -24.47 -1.19
C ILE A 57 -7.04 -25.55 -0.24
N PHE A 58 -7.74 -25.16 0.83
CA PHE A 58 -8.40 -26.09 1.73
C PHE A 58 -9.35 -27.02 0.98
N PHE A 59 -10.20 -26.49 0.11
CA PHE A 59 -11.12 -27.31 -0.68
C PHE A 59 -10.42 -28.22 -1.69
N ILE A 60 -9.27 -27.80 -2.26
CA ILE A 60 -8.44 -28.68 -3.08
C ILE A 60 -7.99 -29.90 -2.26
N ILE A 61 -7.37 -29.67 -1.11
CA ILE A 61 -6.88 -30.75 -0.23
C ILE A 61 -8.04 -31.65 0.23
N PHE A 62 -9.12 -31.04 0.70
CA PHE A 62 -10.32 -31.76 1.15
C PHE A 62 -10.90 -32.65 0.06
N TRP A 63 -11.10 -32.13 -1.16
CA TRP A 63 -11.70 -32.90 -2.24
C TRP A 63 -10.75 -33.94 -2.82
N LEU A 64 -9.44 -33.74 -2.78
CA LEU A 64 -8.47 -34.78 -3.16
C LEU A 64 -8.61 -36.03 -2.28
N ILE A 65 -9.00 -35.89 -1.01
CA ILE A 65 -9.23 -37.02 -0.10
C ILE A 65 -10.62 -37.62 -0.30
N VAL A 66 -11.66 -36.78 -0.44
CA VAL A 66 -13.06 -37.24 -0.42
C VAL A 66 -13.59 -37.64 -1.80
N LYS A 67 -13.33 -36.82 -2.83
CA LYS A 67 -13.79 -37.04 -4.20
C LYS A 67 -12.91 -36.24 -5.18
N PRO A 68 -11.76 -36.78 -5.62
CA PRO A 68 -10.70 -36.02 -6.30
C PRO A 68 -11.16 -35.14 -7.47
N ARG A 69 -12.15 -35.60 -8.25
CA ARG A 69 -12.71 -34.83 -9.37
C ARG A 69 -13.31 -33.49 -8.96
N MET A 70 -13.77 -33.33 -7.72
CA MET A 70 -14.31 -32.06 -7.22
C MET A 70 -13.21 -31.02 -6.94
N ALA A 71 -11.97 -31.45 -6.70
CA ALA A 71 -10.84 -30.55 -6.49
C ALA A 71 -10.55 -29.71 -7.75
N LEU A 72 -10.89 -30.23 -8.94
CA LEU A 72 -10.73 -29.54 -10.22
C LEU A 72 -11.48 -28.20 -10.27
N VAL A 73 -12.60 -28.06 -9.55
CA VAL A 73 -13.35 -26.79 -9.50
C VAL A 73 -12.50 -25.70 -8.84
N SER A 74 -11.92 -25.99 -7.67
CA SER A 74 -11.09 -25.04 -6.93
C SER A 74 -9.74 -24.81 -7.61
N ILE A 75 -9.14 -25.84 -8.24
CA ILE A 75 -7.92 -25.70 -9.05
C ILE A 75 -8.17 -24.78 -10.25
N ALA A 76 -9.20 -25.06 -11.06
CA ALA A 76 -9.53 -24.25 -12.23
C ALA A 76 -9.84 -22.80 -11.82
N THR A 77 -10.52 -22.60 -10.69
CA THR A 77 -10.79 -21.27 -10.14
C THR A 77 -9.50 -20.51 -9.81
N LEU A 78 -8.53 -21.13 -9.14
CA LEU A 78 -7.23 -20.50 -8.86
C LEU A 78 -6.42 -20.23 -10.13
N LEU A 79 -6.52 -21.09 -11.14
CA LEU A 79 -5.86 -20.88 -12.44
C LEU A 79 -6.48 -19.69 -13.20
N ILE A 80 -7.80 -19.55 -13.18
CA ILE A 80 -8.50 -18.38 -13.75
C ILE A 80 -8.06 -17.10 -13.04
N GLY A 81 -8.01 -17.12 -11.71
CA GLY A 81 -7.57 -15.98 -10.90
C GLY A 81 -6.07 -15.95 -10.60
N LEU A 82 -5.22 -16.49 -11.49
CA LEU A 82 -3.78 -16.58 -11.22
C LEU A 82 -3.16 -15.19 -10.99
N GLN A 83 -3.68 -14.14 -11.66
CA GLN A 83 -3.26 -12.76 -11.41
C GLN A 83 -3.57 -12.32 -9.96
N GLN A 84 -4.73 -12.71 -9.40
CA GLN A 84 -5.11 -12.40 -8.01
C GLN A 84 -4.20 -13.11 -7.03
N VAL A 85 -3.85 -14.37 -7.31
CA VAL A 85 -2.91 -15.16 -6.49
C VAL A 85 -1.52 -14.52 -6.48
N ASN A 86 -1.01 -14.14 -7.65
CA ASN A 86 0.35 -13.62 -7.82
C ASN A 86 0.60 -12.26 -7.15
N VAL A 87 -0.45 -11.49 -6.83
CA VAL A 87 -0.30 -10.18 -6.17
C VAL A 87 -0.43 -10.26 -4.65
N VAL A 88 -0.98 -11.36 -4.11
CA VAL A 88 -1.10 -11.57 -2.65
C VAL A 88 0.22 -11.98 -2.03
N PHE A 89 0.96 -12.87 -2.70
CA PHE A 89 2.14 -13.50 -2.11
C PHE A 89 3.38 -13.34 -2.99
N ALA A 90 4.46 -12.85 -2.40
CA ALA A 90 5.77 -12.79 -3.02
C ALA A 90 6.56 -14.07 -2.73
N TRP A 91 7.18 -14.64 -3.77
CA TRP A 91 7.86 -15.94 -3.73
C TRP A 91 9.38 -15.83 -3.86
N ARG A 92 9.94 -14.62 -3.76
CA ARG A 92 11.31 -14.34 -4.17
C ARG A 92 12.07 -13.69 -3.03
N PRO A 93 12.40 -14.44 -1.97
CA PRO A 93 13.18 -13.88 -0.87
C PRO A 93 14.46 -13.27 -1.43
N GLY A 94 14.57 -11.95 -1.34
CA GLY A 94 15.75 -11.20 -1.68
C GLY A 94 16.75 -11.22 -0.52
N PRO A 95 17.99 -10.77 -0.76
CA PRO A 95 18.89 -10.44 0.35
C PRO A 95 18.25 -9.34 1.20
N ALA A 96 18.46 -9.41 2.52
CA ALA A 96 18.14 -8.30 3.41
C ALA A 96 18.89 -7.03 2.95
N VAL A 97 18.30 -5.87 3.20
CA VAL A 97 18.94 -4.61 2.85
C VAL A 97 20.23 -4.43 3.66
N ASN A 98 21.35 -4.26 2.96
CA ASN A 98 22.59 -3.83 3.59
C ASN A 98 22.53 -2.33 3.83
N GLU A 99 23.04 -1.87 4.98
CA GLU A 99 23.14 -0.44 5.32
C GLU A 99 23.86 0.32 4.21
N ARG A 100 24.99 -0.21 3.73
CA ARG A 100 25.73 0.36 2.59
C ARG A 100 25.08 -0.02 1.26
N LYS A 101 24.74 1.01 0.47
CA LYS A 101 24.19 0.83 -0.87
C LYS A 101 25.27 0.37 -1.88
N PRO A 102 25.00 -0.62 -2.75
CA PRO A 102 25.87 -0.96 -3.87
C PRO A 102 26.02 0.21 -4.87
N GLU A 103 27.22 0.34 -5.46
CA GLU A 103 27.47 1.36 -6.49
C GLU A 103 26.63 1.14 -7.75
N GLY A 104 26.33 2.23 -8.47
CA GLY A 104 25.54 2.21 -9.71
C GLY A 104 24.03 2.00 -9.53
N LEU A 105 23.56 1.54 -8.37
CA LEU A 105 22.13 1.39 -8.08
C LEU A 105 21.49 2.70 -7.60
N LEU A 106 20.19 2.83 -7.83
CA LEU A 106 19.32 3.85 -7.25
C LEU A 106 18.62 3.24 -6.03
N ARG A 107 18.93 3.70 -4.83
CA ARG A 107 18.22 3.31 -3.61
C ARG A 107 17.11 4.29 -3.32
N VAL A 108 15.89 3.77 -3.18
CA VAL A 108 14.70 4.54 -2.86
C VAL A 108 14.13 4.05 -1.54
N VAL A 109 13.82 4.99 -0.66
CA VAL A 109 13.03 4.75 0.56
C VAL A 109 11.65 5.37 0.40
N SER A 110 10.61 4.61 0.75
CA SER A 110 9.24 5.12 0.86
C SER A 110 8.70 4.84 2.25
N TRP A 111 8.13 5.85 2.91
CA TRP A 111 7.56 5.67 4.24
C TRP A 111 6.44 6.67 4.56
N ASN A 112 5.26 6.17 4.96
CA ASN A 112 4.29 7.00 5.65
C ASN A 112 4.76 7.16 7.10
N ILE A 113 5.07 8.39 7.49
CA ILE A 113 5.73 8.69 8.76
C ILE A 113 4.76 9.22 9.82
N GLN A 114 3.45 9.17 9.53
CA GLN A 114 2.38 9.50 10.48
C GLN A 114 2.60 10.86 11.18
N SER A 115 3.01 11.89 10.45
CA SER A 115 3.27 13.22 11.01
C SER A 115 4.36 13.26 12.11
N PHE A 116 5.31 12.32 12.09
CA PHE A 116 6.36 12.13 13.12
C PHE A 116 5.80 11.85 14.53
N ASN A 117 4.59 11.29 14.64
CA ASN A 117 3.97 11.06 15.95
C ASN A 117 4.51 9.82 16.67
N GLY A 118 4.96 8.80 15.92
CA GLY A 118 5.26 7.48 16.49
C GLY A 118 4.08 6.91 17.30
N PHE A 119 4.36 5.93 18.17
CA PHE A 119 3.32 5.29 18.99
C PHE A 119 3.00 6.02 20.30
N THR A 120 3.67 7.13 20.60
CA THR A 120 3.60 7.79 21.92
C THR A 120 2.71 9.04 21.93
N LYS A 121 1.90 9.16 23.00
CA LYS A 121 1.14 10.39 23.29
C LYS A 121 1.99 11.43 24.06
N ASN A 122 3.18 11.08 24.53
CA ASN A 122 4.09 11.97 25.27
C ASN A 122 4.90 12.87 24.32
N LYS A 123 4.88 14.19 24.57
CA LYS A 123 5.53 15.20 23.73
C LYS A 123 7.05 15.03 23.61
N GLU A 124 7.76 14.69 24.69
CA GLU A 124 9.23 14.51 24.64
C GLU A 124 9.61 13.21 23.91
N ALA A 125 8.83 12.16 24.11
CA ALA A 125 9.01 10.90 23.39
C ALA A 125 8.76 11.07 21.87
N ARG A 126 7.84 11.96 21.47
CA ARG A 126 7.65 12.33 20.04
C ARG A 126 8.88 13.05 19.46
N LYS A 127 9.56 13.88 20.24
CA LYS A 127 10.78 14.56 19.77
C LYS A 127 11.91 13.57 19.51
N MET A 128 12.10 12.59 20.39
CA MET A 128 13.08 11.52 20.19
C MET A 128 12.71 10.65 18.97
N ALA A 129 11.43 10.27 18.86
CA ALA A 129 10.92 9.51 17.72
C ALA A 129 11.16 10.22 16.37
N ARG A 130 11.05 11.56 16.32
CA ARG A 130 11.36 12.35 15.13
C ARG A 130 12.82 12.18 14.68
N THR A 131 13.78 12.36 15.59
CA THR A 131 15.21 12.23 15.26
C THR A 131 15.61 10.79 14.95
N GLU A 132 15.04 9.82 15.68
CA GLU A 132 15.24 8.39 15.44
C GLU A 132 14.69 7.97 14.08
N LEU A 133 13.53 8.49 13.68
CA LEU A 133 12.91 8.22 12.38
C LEU A 133 13.82 8.69 11.25
N VAL A 134 14.34 9.92 11.34
CA VAL A 134 15.28 10.42 10.34
C VAL A 134 16.57 9.61 10.35
N ALA A 135 17.11 9.28 11.52
CA ALA A 135 18.32 8.46 11.64
C ALA A 135 18.14 7.07 11.00
N SER A 136 17.00 6.43 11.19
CA SER A 136 16.66 5.14 10.57
C SER A 136 16.63 5.24 9.04
N ILE A 137 16.04 6.30 8.48
CA ILE A 137 16.08 6.51 7.02
C ILE A 137 17.53 6.72 6.54
N LEU A 138 18.29 7.57 7.23
CA LEU A 138 19.66 7.94 6.84
C LEU A 138 20.63 6.76 6.93
N LYS A 139 20.40 5.83 7.86
CA LYS A 139 21.19 4.59 8.03
C LYS A 139 21.30 3.76 6.76
N PHE A 140 20.27 3.74 5.92
CA PHE A 140 20.27 2.98 4.66
C PHE A 140 20.85 3.75 3.48
N GLU A 141 21.36 4.97 3.69
CA GLU A 141 21.95 5.85 2.70
C GLU A 141 21.15 6.04 1.38
N PRO A 142 19.81 6.22 1.40
CA PRO A 142 19.04 6.30 0.17
C PRO A 142 19.49 7.44 -0.75
N ASP A 143 19.27 7.29 -2.06
CA ASP A 143 19.46 8.38 -3.01
C ASP A 143 18.22 9.28 -3.09
N VAL A 144 17.05 8.66 -2.90
CA VAL A 144 15.74 9.33 -2.94
C VAL A 144 14.89 8.84 -1.77
N VAL A 145 14.24 9.79 -1.10
CA VAL A 145 13.32 9.49 0.02
C VAL A 145 11.94 10.07 -0.32
N CYS A 146 10.92 9.23 -0.31
CA CYS A 146 9.53 9.60 -0.54
C CYS A 146 8.74 9.42 0.76
N LEU A 147 8.30 10.52 1.36
CA LEU A 147 7.53 10.46 2.61
C LEU A 147 6.09 10.90 2.41
N GLN A 148 5.17 10.20 3.06
CA GLN A 148 3.74 10.56 3.17
C GLN A 148 3.45 11.05 4.59
N GLU A 149 2.41 11.87 4.75
CA GLU A 149 2.08 12.54 6.01
C GLU A 149 3.25 13.34 6.61
N PHE A 150 4.14 13.88 5.77
CA PHE A 150 5.21 14.73 6.22
C PHE A 150 4.63 16.07 6.68
N ASN A 151 5.05 16.53 7.85
CA ASN A 151 4.71 17.86 8.34
C ASN A 151 5.96 18.66 8.63
N HIS A 152 5.84 19.98 8.58
CA HIS A 152 6.91 20.91 8.89
C HIS A 152 6.27 22.19 9.46
N LYS A 153 6.90 22.76 10.48
CA LYS A 153 6.56 24.09 10.95
C LYS A 153 7.69 25.08 10.64
N GLU A 154 7.36 26.12 9.89
CA GLU A 154 8.23 27.23 9.54
C GLU A 154 8.34 28.20 10.73
N GLY A 155 9.56 28.66 11.05
CA GLY A 155 9.85 29.57 12.16
C GLY A 155 11.09 29.17 12.99
N ASN A 156 11.37 29.94 14.04
CA ASN A 156 12.57 29.78 14.89
C ASN A 156 12.48 28.65 15.93
N ASN A 157 11.53 27.71 15.81
CA ASN A 157 11.44 26.58 16.73
C ASN A 157 12.10 25.32 16.11
N PRO A 158 13.32 24.95 16.55
CA PRO A 158 14.03 23.79 16.02
C PRO A 158 13.28 22.46 16.22
N GLU A 159 12.38 22.40 17.21
CA GLU A 159 11.61 21.21 17.56
C GLU A 159 10.55 20.83 16.51
N SER A 160 10.24 21.73 15.58
CA SER A 160 9.22 21.52 14.55
C SER A 160 9.72 21.72 13.12
N ASP A 161 11.00 22.07 12.95
CA ASP A 161 11.65 22.18 11.65
C ASP A 161 12.10 20.80 11.12
N ASN A 162 11.14 20.00 10.67
CA ASN A 162 11.45 18.68 10.09
C ASN A 162 12.25 18.73 8.79
N LEU A 163 12.20 19.85 8.07
CA LEU A 163 12.85 19.96 6.77
C LEU A 163 14.38 20.03 6.93
N SER A 164 14.89 20.78 7.91
CA SER A 164 16.34 20.89 8.15
C SER A 164 17.02 19.58 8.52
N LEU A 165 16.30 18.62 9.10
CA LEU A 165 16.84 17.30 9.43
C LEU A 165 17.32 16.53 8.21
N PHE A 166 16.73 16.77 7.03
CA PHE A 166 17.09 16.10 5.79
C PHE A 166 18.06 16.94 4.93
N LYS A 167 18.03 18.28 5.03
CA LYS A 167 18.77 19.19 4.14
C LYS A 167 20.28 18.92 4.08
N LYS A 168 20.90 18.48 5.18
CA LYS A 168 22.33 18.15 5.21
C LYS A 168 22.69 17.00 4.27
N ASN A 169 21.82 16.00 4.15
CA ASN A 169 22.05 14.78 3.37
C ASN A 169 21.37 14.83 2.00
N TYR A 170 20.31 15.64 1.86
CA TYR A 170 19.50 15.80 0.66
C TYR A 170 19.33 17.29 0.34
N PRO A 171 20.21 17.86 -0.50
CA PRO A 171 20.15 19.27 -0.84
C PRO A 171 18.92 19.64 -1.69
N TYR A 172 18.31 18.66 -2.37
CA TYR A 172 17.15 18.88 -3.24
C TYR A 172 15.90 18.22 -2.66
N HIS A 173 14.77 18.92 -2.73
CA HIS A 173 13.47 18.36 -2.33
C HIS A 173 12.30 19.04 -3.05
N HIS A 174 11.17 18.34 -3.08
CA HIS A 174 9.89 18.87 -3.55
C HIS A 174 8.79 18.52 -2.55
N PHE A 175 8.13 19.53 -2.00
CA PHE A 175 7.11 19.37 -0.95
C PHE A 175 5.75 19.83 -1.44
N SER A 176 4.75 18.95 -1.33
CA SER A 176 3.38 19.22 -1.77
C SER A 176 2.69 20.35 -0.99
N LYS A 177 2.91 20.48 0.33
CA LYS A 177 2.22 21.47 1.20
C LYS A 177 0.70 21.44 1.00
N ASP A 178 0.10 20.26 1.08
CA ASP A 178 -1.34 20.06 0.83
C ASP A 178 -2.26 20.71 1.85
N TYR A 179 -1.81 20.76 3.10
CA TYR A 179 -2.51 21.45 4.18
C TYR A 179 -1.62 22.54 4.76
N ILE A 180 -2.12 23.77 4.75
CA ILE A 180 -1.43 24.94 5.29
C ILE A 180 -2.33 25.56 6.37
N ARG A 181 -1.77 25.82 7.57
CA ARG A 181 -2.49 26.41 8.71
C ARG A 181 -1.63 27.48 9.38
N GLY A 182 -2.27 28.35 10.17
CA GLY A 182 -1.58 29.37 10.96
C GLY A 182 -0.79 30.36 10.10
N GLY A 183 -1.39 30.86 9.02
CA GLY A 183 -0.76 31.85 8.14
C GLY A 183 0.42 31.35 7.30
N GLY A 184 0.67 30.04 7.25
CA GLY A 184 1.81 29.45 6.52
C GLY A 184 2.77 28.68 7.42
N GLU A 185 2.68 28.87 8.74
CA GLU A 185 3.58 28.25 9.71
C GLU A 185 3.53 26.73 9.63
N TYR A 186 2.35 26.11 9.64
CA TYR A 186 2.23 24.65 9.60
C TYR A 186 1.90 24.19 8.19
N GLN A 187 2.70 23.27 7.67
CA GLN A 187 2.57 22.69 6.34
C GLN A 187 2.60 21.16 6.46
N SER A 188 1.70 20.45 5.78
CA SER A 188 1.77 18.98 5.68
C SER A 188 1.38 18.43 4.31
N GLY A 189 1.89 17.24 3.97
CA GLY A 189 1.60 16.51 2.73
C GLY A 189 2.72 15.52 2.35
N CYS A 190 2.72 15.05 1.10
CA CYS A 190 3.81 14.26 0.53
C CYS A 190 5.07 15.10 0.25
N ILE A 191 6.25 14.52 0.42
CA ILE A 191 7.55 15.14 0.09
C ILE A 191 8.49 14.15 -0.61
N ILE A 192 9.32 14.64 -1.53
CA ILE A 192 10.42 13.90 -2.15
C ILE A 192 11.72 14.60 -1.77
N PHE A 193 12.68 13.88 -1.18
CA PHE A 193 14.06 14.33 -1.00
C PHE A 193 14.98 13.60 -1.97
N SER A 194 16.01 14.28 -2.47
CA SER A 194 16.97 13.70 -3.42
C SER A 194 18.40 14.18 -3.18
N LYS A 195 19.36 13.26 -3.39
CA LYS A 195 20.77 13.59 -3.55
C LYS A 195 21.07 14.18 -4.94
N TYR A 196 20.19 13.95 -5.91
CA TYR A 196 20.35 14.39 -7.29
C TYR A 196 19.63 15.72 -7.54
N PRO A 197 20.18 16.60 -8.40
CA PRO A 197 19.49 17.82 -8.81
C PRO A 197 18.11 17.54 -9.39
N ILE A 198 17.15 18.39 -9.03
CA ILE A 198 15.78 18.33 -9.56
C ILE A 198 15.69 19.30 -10.75
N ALA A 199 15.50 18.77 -11.95
CA ALA A 199 15.34 19.57 -13.17
C ALA A 199 13.93 20.17 -13.29
N ASN A 200 12.92 19.44 -12.83
CA ASN A 200 11.53 19.85 -12.91
C ASN A 200 10.69 19.15 -11.84
N THR A 201 9.56 19.76 -11.46
CA THR A 201 8.61 19.20 -10.48
C THR A 201 7.18 19.36 -10.97
N GLY A 202 6.29 18.55 -10.40
CA GLY A 202 4.87 18.74 -10.58
C GLY A 202 4.06 18.36 -9.34
N LYS A 203 2.85 18.87 -9.29
CA LYS A 203 1.87 18.60 -8.24
C LYS A 203 0.49 18.50 -8.87
N VAL A 204 -0.17 17.36 -8.66
CA VAL A 204 -1.56 17.13 -9.06
C VAL A 204 -2.39 16.92 -7.79
N LYS A 205 -3.22 17.91 -7.48
CA LYS A 205 -4.07 17.90 -6.30
C LYS A 205 -5.26 16.98 -6.50
N TYR A 206 -5.46 16.03 -5.58
CA TYR A 206 -6.70 15.27 -5.55
C TYR A 206 -7.85 16.14 -5.03
N PRO A 207 -9.11 15.83 -5.40
CA PRO A 207 -10.27 16.53 -4.84
C PRO A 207 -10.31 16.49 -3.31
N VAL A 208 -9.86 15.37 -2.72
CA VAL A 208 -9.73 15.13 -1.28
C VAL A 208 -8.51 14.22 -1.07
N ALA A 209 -7.76 14.43 0.03
CA ALA A 209 -6.47 13.81 0.40
C ALA A 209 -5.25 14.68 0.02
N GLU A 210 -4.06 14.16 0.28
CA GLU A 210 -2.79 14.75 -0.17
C GLU A 210 -2.71 14.74 -1.71
N SER A 211 -1.61 15.23 -2.29
CA SER A 211 -1.44 15.29 -3.74
C SER A 211 -0.59 14.13 -4.27
N LEU A 212 -0.70 13.90 -5.58
CA LEU A 212 0.39 13.30 -6.35
C LEU A 212 1.44 14.37 -6.60
N ILE A 213 2.70 14.09 -6.30
CA ILE A 213 3.83 14.93 -6.71
C ILE A 213 4.83 14.14 -7.51
N TYR A 214 5.62 14.82 -8.34
CA TYR A 214 6.77 14.22 -9.00
C TYR A 214 7.97 15.16 -9.01
N ALA A 215 9.16 14.58 -9.12
CA ALA A 215 10.42 15.26 -9.36
C ALA A 215 11.22 14.55 -10.46
N ASP A 216 11.71 15.32 -11.42
CA ASP A 216 12.62 14.88 -12.48
C ASP A 216 14.06 15.02 -11.98
N LEU A 217 14.70 13.89 -11.69
CA LEU A 217 16.01 13.82 -11.06
C LEU A 217 17.11 13.60 -12.11
N VAL A 218 18.12 14.46 -12.11
CA VAL A 218 19.28 14.35 -13.02
C VAL A 218 20.33 13.43 -12.39
N LYS A 219 20.48 12.21 -12.92
CA LYS A 219 21.46 11.21 -12.44
C LYS A 219 22.47 10.91 -13.54
N GLY A 220 23.63 11.55 -13.48
CA GLY A 220 24.63 11.48 -14.55
C GLY A 220 24.10 12.15 -15.81
N ASN A 221 24.03 11.41 -16.92
CA ASN A 221 23.51 11.92 -18.19
C ASN A 221 22.03 11.56 -18.43
N ASP A 222 21.39 10.84 -17.50
CA ASP A 222 20.00 10.41 -17.61
C ASP A 222 19.10 11.21 -16.65
N THR A 223 17.81 11.25 -16.96
CA THR A 223 16.75 11.80 -16.09
C THR A 223 15.81 10.69 -15.65
N ILE A 224 15.51 10.63 -14.35
CA ILE A 224 14.54 9.69 -13.77
C ILE A 224 13.41 10.48 -13.13
N ARG A 225 12.16 10.14 -13.43
CA ARG A 225 11.00 10.74 -12.76
C ARG A 225 10.60 9.90 -11.55
N VAL A 226 10.58 10.53 -10.37
CA VAL A 226 10.07 9.90 -9.15
C VAL A 226 8.74 10.53 -8.78
N PHE A 227 7.71 9.70 -8.66
CA PHE A 227 6.40 10.07 -8.16
C PHE A 227 6.27 9.70 -6.69
N ASN A 228 5.56 10.53 -5.92
CA ASN A 228 5.15 10.22 -4.56
C ASN A 228 3.67 10.57 -4.36
N THR A 229 2.91 9.71 -3.72
CA THR A 229 1.47 9.89 -3.49
C THR A 229 1.00 9.32 -2.16
N HIS A 230 -0.11 9.87 -1.66
CA HIS A 230 -0.85 9.31 -0.55
C HIS A 230 -2.37 9.40 -0.84
N LEU A 231 -3.00 8.24 -1.04
CA LEU A 231 -4.40 8.16 -1.46
C LEU A 231 -5.37 8.19 -0.27
N GLN A 232 -6.67 8.35 -0.56
CA GLN A 232 -7.70 8.46 0.47
C GLN A 232 -7.75 7.22 1.38
N SER A 233 -7.44 7.43 2.67
CA SER A 233 -7.65 6.44 3.75
C SER A 233 -9.13 6.26 4.10
N PHE A 234 -9.46 5.27 4.94
CA PHE A 234 -10.83 5.12 5.45
C PHE A 234 -11.24 6.22 6.46
N LYS A 235 -10.28 7.00 6.99
CA LYS A 235 -10.50 8.01 8.03
C LYS A 235 -11.27 7.45 9.23
N PHE A 236 -10.89 6.23 9.64
CA PHE A 236 -11.32 5.68 10.93
C PHE A 236 -10.70 6.52 12.05
N LYS A 237 -11.54 6.90 13.01
CA LYS A 237 -11.18 7.56 14.27
C LYS A 237 -11.07 6.49 15.35
N GLU A 238 -10.50 6.82 16.51
CA GLU A 238 -10.43 5.90 17.67
C GLU A 238 -11.79 5.22 17.96
N ALA A 239 -12.90 5.96 17.90
CA ALA A 239 -14.26 5.41 18.07
C ALA A 239 -14.69 4.41 16.99
N ASP A 240 -14.18 4.52 15.76
CA ASP A 240 -14.51 3.55 14.71
C ASP A 240 -13.72 2.24 14.89
N TYR A 241 -12.56 2.29 15.56
CA TYR A 241 -11.81 1.07 15.91
C TYR A 241 -12.52 0.29 17.02
N SER A 242 -13.10 0.98 18.01
CA SER A 242 -13.96 0.30 18.98
C SER A 242 -15.27 -0.19 18.36
N ASP A 243 -15.83 0.54 17.38
CA ASP A 243 -16.96 0.05 16.59
C ASP A 243 -16.62 -1.28 15.88
N LEU A 244 -15.40 -1.46 15.36
CA LEU A 244 -14.98 -2.72 14.73
C LEU A 244 -15.01 -3.91 15.70
N GLU A 245 -14.69 -3.70 16.97
CA GLU A 245 -14.77 -4.74 18.00
C GLU A 245 -16.22 -5.12 18.30
N LYS A 246 -17.11 -4.11 18.33
CA LYS A 246 -18.56 -4.25 18.56
C LYS A 246 -19.34 -4.87 17.40
N ILE A 247 -18.78 -4.95 16.18
CA ILE A 247 -19.43 -5.63 15.04
C ILE A 247 -19.74 -7.11 15.36
N LYS A 248 -19.06 -7.70 16.33
CA LYS A 248 -19.33 -9.07 16.79
C LYS A 248 -20.65 -9.20 17.56
N ASP A 249 -21.20 -8.09 18.06
CA ASP A 249 -22.42 -8.07 18.83
C ASP A 249 -23.64 -8.01 17.89
N GLN A 250 -24.64 -8.86 18.15
CA GLN A 250 -25.86 -8.96 17.32
C GLN A 250 -26.97 -8.00 17.80
N ASP A 251 -26.61 -6.86 18.36
CA ASP A 251 -27.53 -5.86 18.87
C ASP A 251 -27.65 -4.63 17.94
N ASP A 252 -28.51 -3.68 18.33
CA ASP A 252 -28.74 -2.45 17.57
C ASP A 252 -27.48 -1.57 17.49
N GLU A 253 -26.59 -1.64 18.48
CA GLU A 253 -25.31 -0.92 18.48
C GLU A 253 -24.36 -1.51 17.43
N GLY A 254 -24.19 -2.83 17.39
CA GLY A 254 -23.38 -3.55 16.40
C GLY A 254 -23.86 -3.30 14.96
N LEU A 255 -25.18 -3.23 14.75
CA LEU A 255 -25.76 -2.86 13.45
C LEU A 255 -25.44 -1.41 13.03
N ARG A 256 -25.50 -0.46 13.96
CA ARG A 256 -25.18 0.96 13.69
C ARG A 256 -23.69 1.13 13.41
N ALA A 257 -22.83 0.49 14.20
CA ALA A 257 -21.38 0.43 14.00
C ALA A 257 -21.05 -0.08 12.59
N SER A 258 -21.60 -1.23 12.21
CA SER A 258 -21.42 -1.83 10.87
C SER A 258 -21.81 -0.87 9.74
N LYS A 259 -22.96 -0.18 9.86
CA LYS A 259 -23.42 0.79 8.85
C LYS A 259 -22.46 1.97 8.71
N ASN A 260 -21.92 2.51 9.81
CA ASN A 260 -20.98 3.62 9.78
C ASN A 260 -19.65 3.22 9.11
N ILE A 261 -19.11 2.05 9.44
CA ILE A 261 -17.90 1.48 8.81
C ILE A 261 -18.10 1.30 7.30
N VAL A 262 -19.18 0.62 6.89
CA VAL A 262 -19.49 0.41 5.46
C VAL A 262 -19.66 1.74 4.72
N ARG A 263 -20.28 2.76 5.34
CA ARG A 263 -20.43 4.10 4.75
C ARG A 263 -19.07 4.76 4.50
N LYS A 264 -18.14 4.69 5.46
CA LYS A 264 -16.78 5.25 5.31
C LYS A 264 -15.98 4.50 4.26
N MET A 265 -16.04 3.16 4.28
CA MET A 265 -15.39 2.33 3.27
C MET A 265 -15.92 2.61 1.87
N ARG A 266 -17.24 2.70 1.69
CA ARG A 266 -17.87 3.10 0.43
C ARG A 266 -17.34 4.44 -0.09
N LEU A 267 -17.26 5.45 0.78
CA LEU A 267 -16.75 6.77 0.40
C LEU A 267 -15.29 6.72 -0.02
N ALA A 268 -14.46 6.01 0.73
CA ALA A 268 -13.03 5.86 0.44
C ALA A 268 -12.80 5.10 -0.87
N PHE A 269 -13.48 3.96 -1.08
CA PHE A 269 -13.38 3.19 -2.32
C PHE A 269 -13.74 4.03 -3.55
N LYS A 270 -14.83 4.82 -3.46
CA LYS A 270 -15.23 5.69 -4.56
C LYS A 270 -14.18 6.74 -4.89
N ARG A 271 -13.60 7.38 -3.87
CA ARG A 271 -12.56 8.41 -4.04
C ARG A 271 -11.27 7.82 -4.57
N ARG A 272 -10.81 6.69 -4.04
CA ARG A 272 -9.63 5.99 -4.54
C ARG A 272 -9.78 5.56 -6.00
N GLY A 273 -10.98 5.16 -6.43
CA GLY A 273 -11.25 4.85 -7.84
C GLY A 273 -11.04 6.03 -8.80
N VAL A 274 -11.33 7.25 -8.36
CA VAL A 274 -11.03 8.49 -9.11
C VAL A 274 -9.54 8.82 -9.05
N GLN A 275 -8.94 8.76 -7.85
CA GLN A 275 -7.52 9.07 -7.66
C GLN A 275 -6.61 8.10 -8.43
N ALA A 276 -6.94 6.82 -8.48
CA ALA A 276 -6.20 5.82 -9.25
C ALA A 276 -6.13 6.18 -10.74
N GLY A 277 -7.22 6.70 -11.31
CA GLY A 277 -7.24 7.21 -12.68
C GLY A 277 -6.29 8.39 -12.87
N ILE A 278 -6.37 9.39 -11.98
CA ILE A 278 -5.49 10.56 -12.00
C ILE A 278 -4.01 10.13 -11.93
N VAL A 279 -3.67 9.23 -11.00
CA VAL A 279 -2.31 8.69 -10.90
C VAL A 279 -1.90 8.06 -12.21
N ARG A 280 -2.73 7.17 -12.76
CA ARG A 280 -2.37 6.43 -13.97
C ARG A 280 -2.17 7.35 -15.17
N ASP A 281 -3.01 8.37 -15.31
CA ASP A 281 -2.89 9.37 -16.36
C ASP A 281 -1.57 10.15 -16.26
N GLU A 282 -1.18 10.58 -15.06
CA GLU A 282 0.10 11.30 -14.86
C GLU A 282 1.33 10.40 -15.06
N LEU A 283 1.26 9.15 -14.59
CA LEU A 283 2.33 8.18 -14.84
C LEU A 283 2.50 7.90 -16.35
N ASN A 284 1.42 7.95 -17.15
CA ASN A 284 1.46 7.77 -18.61
C ASN A 284 2.05 8.97 -19.36
N LYS A 285 2.03 10.17 -18.76
CA LYS A 285 2.59 11.39 -19.37
C LYS A 285 4.10 11.50 -19.22
N SER A 286 4.74 10.64 -18.42
CA SER A 286 6.17 10.71 -18.17
C SER A 286 6.97 10.30 -19.42
N PRO A 287 7.88 11.15 -19.93
CA PRO A 287 8.79 10.76 -21.02
C PRO A 287 10.05 10.03 -20.50
N TYR A 288 10.22 9.94 -19.18
CA TYR A 288 11.43 9.41 -18.53
C TYR A 288 11.18 8.04 -17.90
N PRO A 289 12.23 7.21 -17.71
CA PRO A 289 12.24 6.15 -16.72
C PRO A 289 11.63 6.61 -15.40
N SER A 290 10.59 5.94 -14.95
CA SER A 290 9.77 6.37 -13.83
C SER A 290 9.56 5.30 -12.75
N LEU A 291 9.43 5.77 -11.52
CA LEU A 291 8.96 4.98 -10.39
C LEU A 291 7.97 5.78 -9.55
N ILE A 292 7.03 5.10 -8.89
CA ILE A 292 6.09 5.68 -7.95
C ILE A 292 6.22 5.01 -6.60
N CYS A 293 6.34 5.84 -5.58
CA CYS A 293 6.29 5.48 -4.17
C CYS A 293 4.97 6.00 -3.57
N GLY A 294 4.44 5.30 -2.58
CA GLY A 294 3.32 5.86 -1.83
C GLY A 294 2.51 4.87 -1.02
N ASP A 295 1.72 5.43 -0.12
CA ASP A 295 0.61 4.77 0.55
C ASP A 295 -0.64 4.88 -0.34
N PHE A 296 -1.03 3.76 -0.97
CA PHE A 296 -2.22 3.72 -1.82
C PHE A 296 -3.50 3.52 -1.01
N ASN A 297 -3.38 3.26 0.30
CA ASN A 297 -4.47 2.96 1.21
C ASN A 297 -5.37 1.80 0.73
N ASP A 298 -4.87 0.96 -0.17
CA ASP A 298 -5.62 -0.11 -0.82
C ASP A 298 -4.74 -1.34 -1.06
N VAL A 299 -5.37 -2.51 -1.00
CA VAL A 299 -4.68 -3.81 -0.98
C VAL A 299 -4.34 -4.32 -2.40
N PRO A 300 -3.44 -5.31 -2.57
CA PRO A 300 -2.98 -5.74 -3.89
C PRO A 300 -4.08 -6.28 -4.82
N ASN A 301 -5.22 -6.73 -4.28
CA ASN A 301 -6.36 -7.19 -5.07
C ASN A 301 -7.42 -6.11 -5.34
N SER A 302 -7.11 -4.85 -5.04
CA SER A 302 -8.01 -3.72 -5.30
C SER A 302 -7.93 -3.22 -6.75
N TYR A 303 -9.00 -2.58 -7.21
CA TYR A 303 -8.98 -1.80 -8.45
C TYR A 303 -7.83 -0.78 -8.46
N THR A 304 -7.66 -0.05 -7.35
CA THR A 304 -6.62 0.98 -7.16
C THR A 304 -5.24 0.44 -7.49
N TYR A 305 -4.86 -0.68 -6.87
CA TYR A 305 -3.56 -1.31 -7.11
C TYR A 305 -3.38 -1.74 -8.57
N PHE A 306 -4.32 -2.52 -9.11
CA PHE A 306 -4.20 -3.03 -10.47
C PHE A 306 -4.17 -1.90 -11.52
N HIS A 307 -4.99 -0.87 -11.31
CA HIS A 307 -5.12 0.24 -12.24
C HIS A 307 -3.89 1.16 -12.23
N ILE A 308 -3.28 1.41 -11.07
CA ILE A 308 -2.03 2.18 -11.00
C ILE A 308 -0.86 1.34 -11.51
N LYS A 309 -0.74 0.09 -11.04
CA LYS A 309 0.37 -0.80 -11.37
C LYS A 309 0.45 -1.10 -12.86
N GLN A 310 -0.63 -1.58 -13.48
CA GLN A 310 -0.62 -2.10 -14.85
C GLN A 310 0.62 -3.00 -15.11
N ASN A 311 1.42 -2.66 -16.13
CA ASN A 311 2.65 -3.34 -16.52
C ASN A 311 3.88 -2.96 -15.68
N TRP A 312 3.76 -2.01 -14.74
CA TRP A 312 4.83 -1.67 -13.82
C TRP A 312 5.06 -2.83 -12.83
N GLN A 313 6.28 -2.85 -12.31
CA GLN A 313 6.80 -3.89 -11.45
C GLN A 313 6.62 -3.48 -9.99
N ASP A 314 5.93 -4.30 -9.22
CA ASP A 314 5.87 -4.17 -7.77
C ASP A 314 7.16 -4.71 -7.16
N ALA A 315 7.95 -3.84 -6.52
CA ALA A 315 9.26 -4.20 -6.00
C ALA A 315 9.19 -5.33 -4.95
N PHE A 316 8.14 -5.33 -4.12
CA PHE A 316 7.89 -6.41 -3.15
C PHE A 316 7.67 -7.74 -3.86
N LEU A 317 6.84 -7.79 -4.90
CA LEU A 317 6.60 -9.04 -5.63
C LEU A 317 7.84 -9.53 -6.39
N LYS A 318 8.77 -8.64 -6.73
CA LYS A 318 10.01 -8.99 -7.43
C LYS A 318 11.10 -9.54 -6.52
N LYS A 319 11.20 -9.06 -5.27
CA LYS A 319 12.34 -9.33 -4.37
C LYS A 319 11.98 -9.55 -2.89
N GLY A 320 10.69 -9.63 -2.57
CA GLY A 320 10.21 -9.92 -1.23
C GLY A 320 9.69 -11.35 -1.07
N PHE A 321 9.28 -11.66 0.16
CA PHE A 321 8.68 -12.94 0.52
C PHE A 321 7.46 -12.72 1.42
N GLY A 322 6.43 -13.56 1.29
CA GLY A 322 5.24 -13.48 2.14
C GLY A 322 4.14 -12.58 1.58
N ILE A 323 3.28 -12.07 2.46
CA ILE A 323 2.14 -11.19 2.11
C ILE A 323 2.47 -9.69 2.17
N GLY A 324 3.59 -9.34 2.81
CA GLY A 324 4.14 -7.98 2.84
C GLY A 324 3.32 -6.97 3.63
N ARG A 325 2.83 -7.32 4.82
CA ARG A 325 2.10 -6.41 5.70
C ARG A 325 2.89 -5.11 5.90
N SER A 326 2.37 -4.00 5.39
CA SER A 326 3.01 -2.68 5.49
C SER A 326 2.30 -1.78 6.50
N PHE A 327 1.00 -2.00 6.75
CA PHE A 327 0.23 -1.28 7.76
C PHE A 327 -0.04 -2.17 8.97
N ILE A 328 0.53 -1.81 10.11
CA ILE A 328 0.54 -2.67 11.29
C ILE A 328 -0.57 -2.36 12.30
N ALA A 329 -1.23 -1.21 12.21
CA ALA A 329 -2.23 -0.84 13.22
C ALA A 329 -3.57 -1.60 13.12
N LEU A 330 -3.95 -2.14 11.96
CA LEU A 330 -5.32 -2.66 11.77
C LEU A 330 -5.42 -4.18 11.56
N ALA A 331 -4.67 -4.76 10.63
CA ALA A 331 -4.79 -6.19 10.34
C ALA A 331 -3.46 -6.82 9.88
N PRO A 332 -3.26 -8.13 10.11
CA PRO A 332 -2.00 -8.80 9.79
C PRO A 332 -1.73 -8.96 8.29
N THR A 333 -2.71 -8.67 7.43
CA THR A 333 -2.65 -8.91 5.97
C THR A 333 -2.59 -7.62 5.14
N LEU A 334 -2.61 -6.45 5.77
CA LEU A 334 -2.71 -5.17 5.05
C LEU A 334 -1.36 -4.72 4.51
N ARG A 335 -1.17 -4.92 3.21
CA ARG A 335 -0.16 -4.27 2.39
C ARG A 335 -0.82 -3.15 1.60
N ILE A 336 -0.46 -1.91 1.91
CA ILE A 336 -1.04 -0.71 1.28
C ILE A 336 0.02 0.30 0.82
N ASP A 337 1.28 0.07 1.15
CA ASP A 337 2.43 0.86 0.72
C ASP A 337 3.15 0.14 -0.42
N TYR A 338 3.57 0.90 -1.44
CA TYR A 338 4.14 0.34 -2.66
C TYR A 338 5.32 1.15 -3.18
N ILE A 339 6.31 0.44 -3.72
CA ILE A 339 7.29 0.96 -4.67
C ILE A 339 7.04 0.25 -5.99
N LEU A 340 6.52 0.98 -6.97
CA LEU A 340 6.27 0.45 -8.31
C LEU A 340 7.26 1.11 -9.28
N ALA A 341 8.01 0.30 -10.02
CA ALA A 341 8.97 0.77 -11.01
C ALA A 341 8.53 0.34 -12.40
N ASP A 342 8.63 1.22 -13.38
CA ASP A 342 8.29 0.88 -14.76
C ASP A 342 9.25 -0.21 -15.34
N PRO A 343 8.97 -0.73 -16.56
CA PRO A 343 9.81 -1.76 -17.17
C PRO A 343 11.24 -1.34 -17.53
N SER A 344 11.57 -0.04 -17.55
CA SER A 344 12.95 0.44 -17.76
C SER A 344 13.86 0.14 -16.56
N PHE A 345 13.29 -0.16 -15.39
CA PHE A 345 14.06 -0.60 -14.22
C PHE A 345 14.16 -2.12 -14.10
N GLN A 346 15.23 -2.57 -13.46
CA GLN A 346 15.31 -3.88 -12.84
C GLN A 346 15.35 -3.71 -11.32
N VAL A 347 14.39 -4.31 -10.62
CA VAL A 347 14.38 -4.39 -9.16
C VAL A 347 15.46 -5.38 -8.71
N LYS A 348 16.48 -4.89 -8.02
CA LYS A 348 17.59 -5.70 -7.51
C LYS A 348 17.37 -6.18 -6.09
N LEU A 349 16.81 -5.30 -5.25
CA LEU A 349 16.53 -5.54 -3.85
C LEU A 349 15.19 -4.92 -3.45
N PHE A 350 14.52 -5.55 -2.49
CA PHE A 350 13.40 -4.95 -1.77
C PHE A 350 13.44 -5.46 -0.33
N ASP A 351 13.21 -4.57 0.63
CA ASP A 351 13.08 -4.92 2.03
C ASP A 351 12.02 -4.06 2.73
N MET A 352 11.49 -4.59 3.83
CA MET A 352 10.52 -3.93 4.71
C MET A 352 11.15 -3.83 6.09
N VAL A 353 11.47 -2.61 6.53
CA VAL A 353 12.19 -2.37 7.77
C VAL A 353 11.22 -1.79 8.81
N ASP A 354 10.90 -2.58 9.84
CA ASP A 354 10.07 -2.15 10.96
C ASP A 354 10.97 -1.68 12.12
N GLU A 355 10.91 -0.38 12.39
CA GLU A 355 11.70 0.28 13.43
C GLU A 355 10.83 0.65 14.64
N GLY A 356 9.53 0.37 14.59
CA GLY A 356 8.60 0.76 15.66
C GLY A 356 8.40 2.28 15.76
N LEU A 357 8.61 3.03 14.66
CA LEU A 357 8.55 4.51 14.64
C LEU A 357 7.35 5.08 13.86
N SER A 358 6.58 4.20 13.21
CA SER A 358 5.35 4.54 12.48
C SER A 358 4.42 3.32 12.51
N ASP A 359 3.12 3.53 12.34
CA ASP A 359 2.13 2.47 12.08
C ASP A 359 2.22 1.88 10.67
N HIS A 360 3.11 2.44 9.84
CA HIS A 360 3.54 1.87 8.57
C HIS A 360 5.00 1.39 8.64
N ILE A 361 5.30 0.33 7.90
CA ILE A 361 6.65 -0.21 7.75
C ILE A 361 7.39 0.52 6.64
N MET A 362 8.66 0.87 6.87
CA MET A 362 9.49 1.53 5.87
C MET A 362 9.82 0.58 4.72
N LEU A 363 9.63 1.03 3.47
CA LEU A 363 9.98 0.26 2.28
C LEU A 363 11.33 0.73 1.72
N VAL A 364 12.25 -0.20 1.46
CA VAL A 364 13.55 0.10 0.85
C VAL A 364 13.72 -0.73 -0.41
N SER A 365 14.15 -0.11 -1.52
CA SER A 365 14.42 -0.84 -2.75
C SER A 365 15.65 -0.30 -3.49
N ASP A 366 16.44 -1.23 -4.03
CA ASP A 366 17.52 -0.92 -4.96
C ASP A 366 17.07 -1.23 -6.39
N LEU A 367 17.17 -0.21 -7.24
CA LEU A 367 16.75 -0.23 -8.63
C LEU A 367 17.95 0.00 -9.55
N GLN A 368 18.03 -0.76 -10.63
CA GLN A 368 18.99 -0.53 -11.71
C GLN A 368 18.23 -0.06 -12.95
N LEU A 369 18.65 1.06 -13.54
CA LEU A 369 18.15 1.46 -14.85
C LEU A 369 18.72 0.50 -15.92
N LYS A 370 17.85 -0.09 -16.74
CA LYS A 370 18.27 -0.92 -17.88
C LYS A 370 18.76 0.02 -18.98
N LYS A 371 19.94 -0.28 -19.51
CA LYS A 371 20.45 0.40 -20.70
C LYS A 371 19.87 -0.22 -21.96
#